data_AF-A0A2G3JGP9-F1
#
_entry.id   AF-A0A2G3JGP9-F1
#
_cell.length_a   1.000
_cell.length_b   1.000
_cell.length_c   1.000
_cell.angle_alpha   90.00
_cell.angle_beta   90.00
_cell.angle_gamma   90.00
#
_symmetry.space_group_name_H-M   'P 1'
#
loop_
_entity.id
_entity.type
_entity.pdbx_description
1 polymer ?
#
loop_
_entity_poly.entity_id
_entity_poly.type
_entity_poly.pdbx_seq_one_letter_code
_entity_poly.pdbx_strand_id
1 'polypeptide(L)'
;MASYKYIDMKTTTDLRLEYVTLSWNYNFPSEIETAIEDDYVVNPHLYDEESLERVKLLLLLDSHTPPELALEVAKFKHPKKP
;
A
#
# COMPACT_ATOMS: atom_id res chain seq x y z
N MET A 1 11.74 -7.91 -37.05
CA MET A 1 11.24 -6.69 -36.40
C MET A 1 11.12 -6.98 -34.91
N ALA A 2 12.00 -6.41 -34.08
CA ALA A 2 11.90 -6.55 -32.63
C ALA A 2 10.80 -5.60 -32.13
N SER A 3 9.75 -6.15 -31.54
CA SER A 3 8.73 -5.38 -30.83
C SER A 3 9.32 -4.95 -29.48
N TYR A 4 9.72 -3.69 -29.38
CA TYR A 4 10.07 -3.10 -28.10
C TYR A 4 8.76 -2.95 -27.31
N LYS A 5 8.56 -3.85 -26.35
CA LYS A 5 7.50 -3.74 -25.34
C LYS A 5 7.85 -2.50 -24.51
N TYR A 6 7.26 -1.35 -24.83
CA TYR A 6 7.37 -0.17 -23.98
C TYR A 6 6.84 -0.56 -22.61
N ILE A 7 7.73 -0.61 -21.63
CA ILE A 7 7.33 -0.65 -20.22
C ILE A 7 6.80 0.76 -19.97
N ASP A 8 5.49 0.91 -20.03
CA ASP A 8 4.86 2.19 -19.72
C ASP A 8 5.18 2.51 -18.26
N MET A 9 6.02 3.51 -18.04
CA MET A 9 6.46 3.89 -16.71
C MET A 9 5.32 4.70 -16.09
N LYS A 10 4.61 4.09 -15.13
CA LYS A 10 3.50 4.75 -14.43
C LYS A 10 3.95 6.08 -13.85
N THR A 11 3.15 7.11 -14.06
CA THR A 11 3.36 8.41 -13.42
C THR A 11 2.95 8.35 -11.95
N THR A 12 3.35 9.36 -11.17
CA THR A 12 2.88 9.51 -9.78
C THR A 12 1.36 9.57 -9.69
N THR A 13 0.70 10.24 -10.64
CA THR A 13 -0.76 10.32 -10.68
C THR A 13 -1.39 8.94 -10.90
N ASP A 14 -0.82 8.13 -11.81
CA ASP A 14 -1.32 6.78 -12.06
C ASP A 14 -1.20 5.90 -10.80
N LEU A 15 -0.08 5.98 -10.09
CA LEU A 15 0.12 5.24 -8.85
C LEU A 15 -0.83 5.68 -7.74
N ARG A 16 -1.13 6.98 -7.62
CA ARG A 16 -2.11 7.48 -6.65
C ARG A 16 -3.54 7.02 -6.99
N LEU A 17 -3.91 7.00 -8.27
CA LEU A 17 -5.21 6.47 -8.72
C LEU A 17 -5.34 4.97 -8.46
N GLU A 18 -4.27 4.21 -8.69
CA GLU A 18 -4.21 2.79 -8.35
C GLU A 18 -4.35 2.55 -6.86
N TYR A 19 -3.66 3.35 -6.04
CA TYR A 19 -3.78 3.29 -4.60
C TYR A 19 -5.22 3.58 -4.14
N VAL A 20 -5.86 4.64 -4.64
CA VAL A 20 -7.29 4.93 -4.33
C VAL A 20 -8.20 3.76 -4.70
N THR A 21 -7.91 3.08 -5.81
CA THR A 21 -8.67 1.88 -6.21
C THR A 21 -8.46 0.73 -5.23
N LEU A 22 -7.22 0.54 -4.78
CA LEU A 22 -6.85 -0.48 -3.80
C LEU A 22 -7.44 -0.21 -2.41
N SER A 23 -7.42 1.05 -1.97
CA SER A 23 -7.87 1.49 -0.65
C SER A 23 -9.37 1.82 -0.58
N TRP A 24 -10.11 1.74 -1.69
CA TRP A 24 -11.51 2.18 -1.80
C TRP A 24 -12.46 1.68 -0.70
N ASN A 25 -12.23 0.45 -0.20
CA ASN A 25 -13.07 -0.19 0.82
C ASN A 25 -12.52 -0.03 2.25
N TYR A 26 -11.44 0.74 2.42
CA TYR A 26 -10.79 1.00 3.69
C TYR A 26 -11.00 2.47 4.09
N ASN A 27 -11.17 2.69 5.39
CA ASN A 27 -11.33 4.03 5.94
C ASN A 27 -10.30 4.23 7.04
N PHE A 28 -9.07 4.57 6.65
CA PHE A 28 -7.98 4.80 7.59
C PHE A 28 -8.01 6.23 8.14
N PRO A 29 -7.48 6.45 9.35
CA PRO A 29 -7.14 7.80 9.81
C PRO A 29 -6.26 8.52 8.78
N SER A 30 -6.47 9.82 8.58
CA SER A 30 -5.82 10.61 7.52
C SER A 30 -4.30 10.54 7.54
N GLU A 31 -3.69 10.48 8.72
CA GLU A 31 -2.23 10.37 8.88
C GLU A 31 -1.70 9.03 8.37
N ILE A 32 -2.46 7.95 8.57
CA ILE A 32 -2.11 6.62 8.10
C ILE A 32 -2.37 6.50 6.60
N GLU A 33 -3.52 7.00 6.12
CA GLU A 33 -3.84 7.04 4.69
C GLU A 33 -2.74 7.76 3.91
N THR A 34 -2.32 8.94 4.38
CA THR A 34 -1.27 9.75 3.74
C THR A 34 0.06 9.01 3.74
N ALA A 35 0.44 8.39 4.87
CA ALA A 35 1.68 7.65 4.98
C ALA A 35 1.73 6.45 4.01
N ILE A 36 0.63 5.71 3.89
CA ILE A 36 0.53 4.55 2.99
C ILE A 36 0.51 5.01 1.54
N GLU A 37 -0.26 6.04 1.17
CA GLU A 37 -0.29 6.58 -0.20
C GLU A 37 1.11 7.03 -0.65
N ASP A 38 1.82 7.80 0.18
CA ASP A 38 3.14 8.30 -0.15
C ASP A 38 4.17 7.16 -0.26
N ASP A 39 4.13 6.15 0.61
CA ASP A 39 5.01 4.98 0.51
C ASP A 39 4.61 4.09 -0.69
N TYR A 40 3.33 3.99 -1.04
CA TYR A 40 2.85 3.26 -2.22
C TYR A 40 3.39 3.86 -3.51
N VAL A 41 3.43 5.19 -3.65
CA VAL A 41 4.00 5.87 -4.82
C VAL A 41 5.49 5.51 -5.01
N VAL A 42 6.22 5.27 -3.92
CA VAL A 42 7.64 4.91 -3.95
C VAL A 42 7.84 3.40 -4.12
N ASN A 43 7.01 2.59 -3.47
CA ASN A 43 7.18 1.13 -3.34
C ASN A 43 5.88 0.35 -3.67
N PRO A 44 5.26 0.52 -4.85
CA PRO A 44 3.92 -0.02 -5.10
C PRO A 44 3.87 -1.56 -5.04
N HIS A 45 4.98 -2.24 -5.31
CA HIS A 45 5.13 -3.70 -5.28
C HIS A 45 5.14 -4.32 -3.87
N LEU A 46 5.11 -3.50 -2.82
CA LEU A 46 5.00 -3.95 -1.43
C LEU A 46 3.55 -4.00 -0.94
N TYR A 47 2.61 -3.47 -1.72
CA TYR A 47 1.22 -3.31 -1.31
C TYR A 47 0.29 -4.14 -2.19
N ASP A 48 -0.64 -4.79 -1.52
CA ASP A 48 -1.77 -5.53 -2.07
C ASP A 48 -2.95 -5.39 -1.09
N GLU A 49 -4.08 -6.03 -1.40
CA GLU A 49 -5.26 -5.99 -0.53
C GLU A 49 -4.96 -6.55 0.87
N GLU A 50 -4.13 -7.60 0.96
CA GLU A 50 -3.74 -8.20 2.24
C GLU A 50 -2.95 -7.21 3.11
N SER A 51 -2.12 -6.38 2.48
CA SER A 51 -1.37 -5.32 3.14
C SER A 51 -2.28 -4.31 3.83
N LEU A 52 -3.37 -3.89 3.17
CA LEU A 52 -4.34 -2.96 3.75
C LEU A 52 -5.23 -3.63 4.81
N GLU A 53 -5.58 -4.90 4.64
CA GLU A 53 -6.32 -5.64 5.66
C GLU A 53 -5.51 -5.81 6.95
N ARG A 54 -4.18 -6.02 6.86
CA ARG A 54 -3.30 -6.04 8.04
C ARG A 54 -3.32 -4.72 8.81
N VAL A 55 -3.28 -3.59 8.11
CA VAL A 55 -3.38 -2.25 8.73
C VAL A 55 -4.73 -2.07 9.41
N LYS A 56 -5.82 -2.45 8.73
CA LYS A 56 -7.16 -2.39 9.31
C LYS A 56 -7.28 -3.23 10.57
N LEU A 57 -6.75 -4.46 10.58
CA LEU A 57 -6.75 -5.32 11.76
C LEU A 57 -5.93 -4.72 12.91
N LEU A 58 -4.78 -4.11 12.61
CA LEU A 58 -3.98 -3.40 13.59
C LEU A 58 -4.76 -2.24 14.23
N LEU A 59 -5.47 -1.45 13.41
CA LEU A 59 -6.28 -0.33 13.90
C LEU A 59 -7.52 -0.75 14.70
N LEU A 60 -8.03 -1.97 14.48
CA LEU A 60 -9.06 -2.55 15.33
C LEU A 60 -8.52 -2.92 16.73
N LEU A 61 -7.24 -3.27 16.84
CA LEU A 61 -6.60 -3.59 18.12
C LEU A 61 -6.14 -2.32 18.86
N ASP A 62 -5.62 -1.34 18.11
CA ASP A 62 -5.17 -0.06 18.65
C ASP A 62 -5.44 1.08 17.65
N SER A 63 -6.47 1.87 17.92
CA SER A 63 -6.84 3.02 17.09
C SER A 63 -5.87 4.20 17.15
N HIS A 64 -4.90 4.19 18.10
CA HIS A 64 -3.86 5.20 18.24
C HIS A 64 -2.52 4.75 17.64
N THR A 65 -2.54 3.68 16.84
CA THR A 65 -1.36 3.19 16.11
C THR A 65 -0.69 4.33 15.35
N PRO A 66 0.63 4.54 15.53
CA PRO A 66 1.36 5.56 14.79
C PRO A 66 1.57 5.14 13.32
N PRO A 67 1.66 6.09 12.37
CA PRO A 67 1.80 5.78 10.95
C PRO A 67 3.00 4.87 10.61
N GLU A 68 4.10 4.99 11.34
CA GLU A 68 5.31 4.17 11.12
C GLU A 68 5.05 2.68 11.37
N LEU A 69 4.27 2.36 12.41
CA LEU A 69 3.92 0.97 12.72
C LEU A 69 2.91 0.42 11.71
N ALA A 70 1.96 1.25 11.25
CA ALA A 70 1.04 0.87 10.19
C ALA A 70 1.79 0.53 8.89
N LEU A 71 2.80 1.32 8.52
CA LEU A 71 3.67 1.06 7.38
C LEU A 71 4.48 -0.24 7.52
N GLU A 72 5.05 -0.49 8.71
CA GLU A 72 5.79 -1.72 8.99
C GLU A 72 4.89 -2.96 8.78
N VAL A 73 3.67 -2.91 9.32
CA VAL A 73 2.70 -4.00 9.21
C VAL A 73 2.17 -4.17 7.78
N ALA A 74 1.93 -3.07 7.06
CA ALA A 74 1.52 -3.13 5.66
C ALA A 74 2.56 -3.88 4.81
N LYS A 75 3.84 -3.52 4.98
CA LYS A 75 4.98 -4.06 4.21
C LYS A 75 5.43 -5.45 4.69
N PHE A 76 4.88 -5.96 5.78
CA PHE A 76 5.24 -7.26 6.34
C PHE A 76 4.85 -8.39 5.37
N LYS A 77 5.85 -8.98 4.69
CA LYS A 77 5.65 -10.20 3.91
C LYS A 77 5.82 -11.41 4.82
N HIS A 78 4.80 -12.28 4.86
CA HIS A 78 4.97 -13.60 5.47
C HIS A 78 6.19 -14.28 4.82
N PRO A 79 7.14 -14.82 5.60
CA PRO A 79 8.15 -15.70 5.04
C PRO A 79 7.40 -16.85 4.35
N LYS A 80 7.67 -17.05 3.04
CA LYS A 80 7.16 -18.23 2.34
C LYS A 80 7.53 -19.44 3.19
N LYS A 81 6.51 -20.14 3.69
CA LYS A 81 6.70 -21.40 4.40
C LYS A 81 7.48 -22.33 3.45
N PRO A 82 8.61 -22.93 3.89
CA PRO A 82 9.42 -23.81 3.06
C PRO A 82 8.61 -25.03 2.57
#